data_AF-A0A061QRZ7-F1
#
_entry.id   AF-A0A061QRZ7-F1
#
_cell.length_a   1.000
_cell.length_b   1.000
_cell.length_c   1.000
_cell.angle_alpha   90.00
_cell.angle_beta   90.00
_cell.angle_gamma   90.00
#
_symmetry.space_group_name_H-M   'P 1'
#
loop_
_entity.id
_entity.type
_entity.pdbx_description
1 polymer ?
#
loop_
_entity_poly.entity_id
_entity_poly.type
_entity_poly.pdbx_seq_one_letter_code
_entity_poly.pdbx_strand_id
1 'polypeptide(L)'
;VALAPDESYALVAETWSMRILRYWIKGPKAGTTETFMDRLPGYPDGVSRASDGGFWVAVPGLEMPMMSRILPYKWLRWAFAWVTELVAIPLKPYGL
;
A
#
# COMPACT_ATOMS: atom_id res chain seq x y z
N VAL A 1 -7.99 0.64 -2.30
CA VAL A 1 -8.66 1.91 -1.92
C VAL A 1 -10.07 1.61 -1.46
N ALA A 2 -10.59 2.32 -0.46
CA ALA A 2 -11.99 2.26 -0.03
C ALA A 2 -12.53 3.65 0.36
N LEU A 3 -13.80 3.93 0.10
CA LEU A 3 -14.46 5.18 0.50
C LEU A 3 -15.07 5.08 1.90
N ALA A 4 -15.07 6.20 2.62
CA ALA A 4 -15.91 6.39 3.80
C ALA A 4 -17.41 6.27 3.43
N PRO A 5 -18.29 5.86 4.37
CA PRO A 5 -19.73 5.75 4.09
C PRO A 5 -20.39 7.04 3.59
N ASP A 6 -19.91 8.19 4.06
CA ASP A 6 -20.38 9.53 3.69
C ASP A 6 -19.55 10.17 2.55
N GLU A 7 -18.58 9.41 2.02
CA GLU A 7 -17.62 9.83 1.01
C GLU A 7 -16.85 11.09 1.40
N SER A 8 -16.67 11.34 2.70
CA SER A 8 -15.88 12.48 3.18
C SER A 8 -14.38 12.27 2.98
N TYR A 9 -13.94 11.01 2.93
CA TYR A 9 -12.56 10.61 2.68
C TYR A 9 -12.45 9.24 1.97
N ALA A 10 -11.28 8.95 1.44
CA ALA A 10 -10.88 7.63 0.95
C ALA A 10 -9.67 7.11 1.74
N LEU A 11 -9.65 5.81 2.02
CA LEU A 11 -8.49 5.09 2.51
C LEU A 11 -7.70 4.48 1.35
N VAL A 12 -6.40 4.71 1.34
CA VAL A 12 -5.46 4.24 0.31
C VAL A 12 -4.41 3.34 0.98
N ALA A 13 -4.22 2.13 0.46
CA ALA A 13 -3.10 1.28 0.86
C ALA A 13 -1.81 1.79 0.20
N GLU A 14 -0.82 2.18 0.98
CA GLU A 14 0.51 2.50 0.48
C GLU A 14 1.44 1.31 0.76
N THR A 15 1.48 0.38 -0.20
CA THR A 15 2.10 -0.96 -0.08
C THR A 15 3.52 -0.91 0.46
N TRP A 16 4.43 -0.18 -0.20
CA TRP A 16 5.85 -0.17 0.14
C TRP A 16 6.21 0.58 1.42
N SER A 17 5.30 1.43 1.92
CA SER A 17 5.48 2.13 3.19
C SER A 17 4.74 1.47 4.35
N MET A 18 4.06 0.33 4.10
CA MET A 18 3.35 -0.45 5.10
C MET A 18 2.38 0.39 5.94
N ARG A 19 1.64 1.29 5.28
CA ARG A 19 0.69 2.19 5.93
C ARG A 19 -0.59 2.38 5.11
N ILE A 20 -1.64 2.81 5.81
CA ILE A 20 -2.88 3.29 5.22
C ILE A 20 -2.90 4.82 5.30
N LEU A 21 -3.15 5.45 4.17
CA LEU A 21 -3.36 6.88 4.06
C LEU A 21 -4.85 7.19 4.06
N ARG A 22 -5.22 8.33 4.63
CA ARG A 22 -6.54 8.94 4.47
C ARG A 22 -6.40 10.15 3.56
N TYR A 23 -7.11 10.13 2.44
CA TYR A 23 -7.28 11.26 1.55
C TYR A 23 -8.63 11.93 1.79
N TRP A 24 -8.62 13.20 2.18
CA TRP A 24 -9.85 13.96 2.45
C TRP A 24 -10.47 14.44 1.13
N ILE A 25 -11.72 14.09 0.90
CA ILE A 25 -12.49 14.46 -0.30
C ILE A 25 -13.36 15.69 -0.01
N LYS A 26 -13.96 15.76 1.18
CA LYS A 26 -14.86 16.84 1.61
C LYS A 26 -14.34 17.53 2.87
N GLY A 27 -14.89 18.72 3.15
CA GLY A 27 -14.61 19.48 4.36
C GLY A 27 -13.34 20.35 4.30
N PRO A 28 -12.95 20.97 5.44
CA PRO A 28 -11.85 21.95 5.48
C PRO A 28 -10.47 21.40 5.09
N LYS A 29 -10.30 20.08 5.15
CA LYS A 29 -9.08 19.37 4.79
C LYS A 29 -9.11 18.81 3.36
N ALA A 30 -10.16 19.07 2.58
CA ALA A 30 -10.31 18.50 1.24
C ALA A 30 -9.05 18.70 0.38
N GLY A 31 -8.65 17.65 -0.34
CA GLY A 31 -7.43 17.61 -1.14
C GLY A 31 -6.16 17.25 -0.37
N THR A 32 -6.21 17.18 0.97
CA THR A 32 -5.04 16.78 1.78
C THR A 32 -5.04 15.28 2.08
N THR A 33 -3.84 14.78 2.41
CA THR A 33 -3.62 13.39 2.82
C THR A 33 -2.97 13.37 4.20
N GLU A 34 -3.41 12.45 5.06
CA GLU A 34 -2.79 12.17 6.35
C GLU A 34 -2.57 10.67 6.54
N THR A 35 -1.68 10.29 7.46
CA THR A 35 -1.50 8.88 7.82
C THR A 35 -2.66 8.45 8.70
N PHE A 36 -3.41 7.43 8.26
CA PHE A 36 -4.51 6.85 9.03
C PHE A 36 -4.03 5.74 9.98
N MET A 37 -3.13 4.89 9.48
CA MET A 37 -2.52 3.81 10.24
C MET A 37 -1.13 3.53 9.66
N ASP A 38 -0.11 3.38 10.50
CA ASP A 38 1.26 3.06 10.11
C ASP A 38 1.73 1.72 10.67
N ARG A 39 2.94 1.31 10.28
CA ARG A 39 3.64 0.14 10.83
C ARG A 39 2.79 -1.13 10.79
N LEU A 40 2.12 -1.36 9.67
CA LEU A 40 1.40 -2.61 9.43
C LEU A 40 2.39 -3.79 9.49
N PRO A 41 1.95 -4.99 9.90
CA PRO A 41 2.83 -6.17 9.99
C PRO A 41 3.34 -6.69 8.64
N GLY A 42 2.84 -6.13 7.53
CA GLY A 42 3.20 -6.53 6.19
C GLY A 42 2.72 -5.52 5.15
N TYR A 43 2.86 -5.89 3.87
CA TYR A 43 2.55 -5.01 2.76
C TYR A 43 1.03 -4.98 2.50
N PRO A 44 0.35 -3.83 2.65
CA PRO A 44 -1.07 -3.75 2.33
C PRO A 44 -1.28 -3.72 0.81
N ASP A 45 -2.33 -4.37 0.34
CA ASP A 45 -2.73 -4.38 -1.06
C ASP A 45 -4.14 -3.77 -1.23
N GLY A 46 -5.14 -4.46 -0.67
CA GLY A 46 -6.53 -4.06 -0.70
C GLY A 46 -7.01 -3.39 0.59
N VAL A 47 -7.96 -2.48 0.46
CA VAL A 47 -8.79 -1.99 1.58
C VAL A 47 -10.24 -2.07 1.13
N SER A 48 -11.14 -2.59 1.97
CA SER A 48 -12.58 -2.67 1.69
C SER A 48 -13.40 -2.29 2.93
N ARG A 49 -14.64 -1.85 2.70
CA ARG A 49 -15.53 -1.44 3.79
C ARG A 49 -16.09 -2.67 4.50
N ALA A 50 -16.04 -2.67 5.82
CA ALA A 50 -16.67 -3.69 6.65
C ALA A 50 -18.14 -3.33 6.93
N SER A 51 -18.96 -4.32 7.27
CA SER A 51 -20.39 -4.14 7.55
C SER A 51 -20.66 -3.43 8.88
N ASP A 52 -19.70 -3.44 9.80
CA ASP A 52 -19.76 -2.85 11.14
C ASP A 52 -19.32 -1.37 11.19
N GLY A 53 -19.07 -0.76 10.02
CA GLY A 53 -18.59 0.61 9.91
C GLY A 53 -17.07 0.74 9.91
N GLY A 54 -16.33 -0.36 10.07
CA GLY A 54 -14.87 -0.41 9.93
C GLY A 54 -14.39 -0.64 8.49
N PHE A 55 -13.11 -1.02 8.39
CA PHE A 55 -12.46 -1.39 7.13
C PHE A 55 -11.64 -2.66 7.30
N TRP A 56 -11.68 -3.51 6.29
CA TRP A 56 -10.75 -4.64 6.14
C TRP A 56 -9.55 -4.21 5.32
N VAL A 57 -8.36 -4.67 5.72
CA VAL A 57 -7.10 -4.46 5.00
C VAL A 57 -6.52 -5.82 4.66
N ALA A 58 -6.27 -6.07 3.38
CA ALA A 58 -5.60 -7.28 2.92
C ALA A 58 -4.09 -7.10 3.06
N VAL A 59 -3.44 -8.05 3.74
CA VAL A 59 -1.98 -8.11 3.93
C VAL A 59 -1.48 -9.45 3.38
N PRO A 60 -1.20 -9.56 2.07
CA PRO A 60 -0.83 -10.83 1.42
C PRO A 60 0.51 -11.42 1.90
N GLY A 61 1.40 -10.60 2.48
CA GLY A 61 2.69 -11.07 2.96
C GLY A 61 3.25 -10.16 4.05
N LEU A 62 4.05 -10.77 4.93
CA LEU A 62 4.83 -10.05 5.93
C LEU A 62 5.92 -9.21 5.27
N GLU A 63 6.46 -8.27 6.04
CA GLU A 63 7.62 -7.50 5.64
C GLU A 63 8.79 -8.42 5.27
N MET A 64 9.43 -8.14 4.12
CA MET A 64 10.66 -8.83 3.74
C MET A 64 11.85 -8.04 4.32
N PRO A 65 12.68 -8.63 5.21
CA PRO A 65 13.77 -7.91 5.87
C PRO A 65 14.76 -7.24 4.91
N MET A 66 14.91 -7.79 3.70
CA MET A 66 15.73 -7.20 2.65
C MET A 66 15.20 -5.83 2.19
N MET A 67 13.88 -5.70 2.03
CA MET A 67 13.26 -4.46 1.54
C MET A 67 13.38 -3.32 2.55
N SER A 68 13.22 -3.62 3.84
CA SER A 68 13.43 -2.66 4.93
C SER A 68 14.83 -2.04 4.92
N ARG A 69 15.82 -2.80 4.44
CA ARG A 69 17.21 -2.34 4.29
C ARG A 69 17.46 -1.55 3.01
N ILE A 70 16.72 -1.83 1.94
CA ILE A 70 16.91 -1.21 0.61
C ILE A 70 16.14 0.11 0.49
N LEU A 71 14.85 0.12 0.88
CA LEU A 71 13.92 1.22 0.64
C LEU A 71 14.33 2.59 1.25
N PRO A 72 15.02 2.66 2.41
CA PRO A 72 15.46 3.95 2.97
C PRO A 72 16.50 4.68 2.12
N TYR A 73 17.29 3.96 1.31
CA TYR A 73 18.36 4.54 0.51
C TYR A 73 17.87 4.85 -0.91
N LYS A 74 17.67 6.12 -1.22
CA LYS A 74 17.05 6.58 -2.49
C LYS A 74 17.69 6.01 -3.75
N TRP A 75 19.02 5.93 -3.79
CA TRP A 75 19.76 5.40 -4.95
C TRP A 75 19.64 3.88 -5.08
N LEU A 76 19.61 3.14 -3.96
CA LEU A 76 19.38 1.70 -3.95
C LEU A 76 17.95 1.36 -4.38
N ARG A 77 16.96 2.13 -3.90
CA ARG A 77 15.55 1.99 -4.34
C ARG A 77 15.42 2.20 -5.85
N TRP A 78 16.09 3.23 -6.38
CA TRP A 78 16.12 3.49 -7.83
C TRP A 78 16.78 2.33 -8.57
N ALA A 79 17.98 1.91 -8.17
CA ALA A 79 18.70 0.80 -8.80
C ALA A 79 17.89 -0.52 -8.77
N PHE A 80 17.22 -0.81 -7.65
CA PHE A 80 16.36 -1.99 -7.50
C PHE A 80 15.21 -2.01 -8.51
N ALA A 81 14.59 -0.86 -8.82
CA ALA A 81 13.53 -0.78 -9.82
C ALA A 81 14.01 -1.14 -11.24
N TRP A 82 15.29 -0.89 -11.55
CA TRP A 82 15.88 -1.29 -12.84
C TRP A 82 16.31 -2.76 -12.88
N VAL A 83 16.67 -3.34 -11.74
CA VAL A 83 17.04 -4.77 -11.65
C VAL A 83 15.89 -5.68 -12.08
N THR A 84 14.64 -5.31 -11.80
CA THR A 84 13.47 -6.08 -12.24
C THR A 84 13.25 -6.07 -13.75
N GLU A 85 13.72 -5.06 -14.48
CA GLU A 85 13.68 -5.05 -15.94
C GLU A 85 14.76 -5.96 -16.56
N LEU A 86 15.93 -6.04 -15.92
CA LEU A 86 17.03 -6.91 -16.35
C LEU A 86 16.76 -8.39 -16.04
N VAL A 87 16.02 -8.65 -14.97
CA VAL A 87 15.58 -9.97 -14.54
C VAL A 87 14.11 -10.11 -14.91
N ALA A 88 13.81 -10.20 -16.21
CA ALA A 88 12.52 -10.74 -16.62
C ALA A 88 12.43 -12.15 -16.03
N ILE A 89 11.77 -12.28 -14.88
CA ILE A 89 11.53 -13.58 -14.26
C ILE A 89 10.63 -14.30 -15.26
N PRO A 90 11.09 -15.39 -15.92
CA PRO A 90 10.21 -16.13 -16.81
C PRO A 90 9.05 -16.62 -15.95
N LEU A 91 7.87 -16.02 -16.15
CA LEU A 91 6.65 -16.46 -15.48
C LEU A 91 6.43 -17.89 -15.94
N LYS A 92 6.61 -18.84 -15.02
CA LYS A 92 6.31 -20.23 -15.30
C LYS A 92 4.82 -20.30 -15.63
N PRO A 93 4.42 -20.76 -16.83
CA PRO A 93 3.01 -20.86 -17.15
C PRO A 93 2.36 -21.83 -16.15
N TYR A 94 1.42 -21.33 -15.36
CA TYR A 94 0.57 -22.15 -14.51
C TYR A 94 -0.79 -22.27 -15.22
N GLY A 95 -1.17 -23.49 -15.59
CA GLY A 95 -2.52 -23.80 -16.11
C GLY A 95 -2.70 -23.74 -17.62
N LEU A 96 -1.86 -24.44 -18.39
CA LEU A 96 -2.21 -24.98 -19.71
C LEU A 96 -2.04 -26.51 -19.68
#